data_AF-A0A3Q9RNK1-F1
#
_entry.id   AF-A0A3Q9RNK1-F1
#
_cell.length_a   1.000
_cell.length_b   1.000
_cell.length_c   1.000
_cell.angle_alpha   90.00
_cell.angle_beta   90.00
_cell.angle_gamma   90.00
#
_symmetry.space_group_name_H-M   'P 1'
#
loop_
_entity.id
_entity.type
_entity.pdbx_description
1 polymer ?
#
loop_
_entity_poly.entity_id
_entity_poly.type
_entity_poly.pdbx_seq_one_letter_code
_entity_poly.pdbx_strand_id
1 'polypeptide(L)'
;MKDNIQEKLGEILDSVEIYPEYSSDIIRVKNFTWNKDLVDFIVEYYINGTKCIFRYNDQIAKEYDSIKDNPLEQLEWELTYIKRMYERGSGAKEYHPCTTIEH
;
A
#
# COMPACT_ATOMS: atom_id res chain seq x y z
N MET A 1 7.45 -19.85 -4.72
CA MET A 1 6.42 -18.89 -5.20
C MET A 1 6.02 -17.92 -4.08
N LYS A 2 5.61 -18.41 -2.89
CA LYS A 2 5.25 -17.54 -1.74
C LYS A 2 6.43 -16.79 -1.12
N ASP A 3 7.62 -17.40 -1.04
CA ASP A 3 8.82 -16.72 -0.51
C ASP A 3 9.25 -15.53 -1.37
N ASN A 4 9.08 -15.65 -2.70
CA ASN A 4 9.35 -14.55 -3.64
C ASN A 4 8.37 -13.37 -3.44
N ILE A 5 7.11 -13.65 -3.09
CA ILE A 5 6.12 -12.60 -2.79
C ILE A 5 6.46 -11.87 -1.49
N GLN A 6 6.86 -12.59 -0.45
CA GLN A 6 7.31 -11.97 0.80
C GLN A 6 8.51 -11.05 0.58
N GLU A 7 9.51 -11.50 -0.19
CA GLU A 7 10.70 -10.72 -0.52
C GLU A 7 10.33 -9.45 -1.30
N LYS A 8 9.52 -9.58 -2.36
CA LYS A 8 9.03 -8.43 -3.15
C LYS A 8 8.21 -7.45 -2.33
N LEU A 9 7.36 -7.93 -1.42
CA LEU A 9 6.62 -7.04 -0.50
C LEU A 9 7.59 -6.27 0.40
N GLY A 10 8.64 -6.92 0.89
CA GLY A 10 9.72 -6.26 1.62
C GLY A 10 10.37 -5.16 0.77
N GLU A 11 10.81 -5.48 -0.44
CA GLU A 11 11.43 -4.51 -1.36
C GLU A 11 10.53 -3.31 -1.65
N ILE A 12 9.25 -3.56 -1.97
CA ILE A 12 8.28 -2.50 -2.26
C ILE A 12 8.11 -1.59 -1.04
N LEU A 13 7.87 -2.17 0.14
CA LEU A 13 7.58 -1.38 1.34
C LEU A 13 8.82 -0.67 1.90
N ASP A 14 9.99 -1.29 1.83
CA ASP A 14 11.26 -0.70 2.28
C ASP A 14 11.70 0.46 1.35
N SER A 15 11.29 0.45 0.08
CA SER A 15 11.56 1.55 -0.86
C SER A 15 10.79 2.84 -0.55
N VAL A 16 9.75 2.77 0.28
CA VAL A 16 8.88 3.90 0.58
C VAL A 16 9.46 4.75 1.71
N GLU A 17 10.13 5.84 1.31
CA GLU A 17 10.48 6.94 2.19
C GLU A 17 9.61 8.16 1.91
N ILE A 18 8.95 8.68 2.94
CA ILE A 18 8.03 9.82 2.88
C ILE A 18 8.70 11.01 3.56
N TYR A 19 8.70 12.15 2.87
CA TYR A 19 9.34 13.40 3.31
C TYR A 19 8.27 14.49 3.51
N PRO A 20 7.63 14.58 4.69
CA PRO A 20 6.55 15.53 4.91
C PRO A 20 7.02 16.99 4.76
N GLU A 21 6.23 17.84 4.11
CA GLU A 21 6.60 19.24 3.85
C GLU A 21 6.92 20.04 5.14
N TYR A 22 6.26 19.69 6.25
CA TYR A 22 6.35 20.41 7.53
C TYR A 22 7.09 19.64 8.64
N SER A 23 7.83 18.57 8.31
CA SER A 23 8.60 17.78 9.28
C SER A 23 9.99 17.44 8.76
N SER A 24 11.00 17.47 9.64
CA SER A 24 12.34 16.98 9.33
C SER A 24 12.46 15.45 9.44
N ASP A 25 11.45 14.78 10.01
CA ASP A 25 11.48 13.34 10.23
C ASP A 25 11.00 12.58 9.00
N ILE A 26 11.83 11.66 8.53
CA ILE A 26 11.49 10.73 7.44
C ILE A 26 10.53 9.69 7.98
N ILE A 27 9.36 9.57 7.36
CA ILE A 27 8.39 8.51 7.66
C ILE A 27 8.70 7.33 6.74
N ARG A 28 8.81 6.14 7.33
CA ARG A 28 8.99 4.87 6.62
C ARG A 28 7.85 3.93 6.93
N VAL A 29 7.56 3.02 6.01
CA VAL A 29 6.74 1.86 6.33
C VAL A 29 7.47 1.03 7.38
N LYS A 30 6.76 0.62 8.43
CA LYS A 30 7.26 -0.30 9.44
C LYS A 30 6.32 -1.48 9.57
N ASN A 31 6.88 -2.66 9.83
CA ASN A 31 6.18 -3.91 10.16
C ASN A 31 5.05 -4.23 9.19
N PHE A 32 5.24 -5.24 8.34
CA PHE A 32 4.16 -5.72 7.48
C PHE A 32 3.87 -7.20 7.70
N THR A 33 2.62 -7.57 7.43
CA THR A 33 2.18 -8.95 7.34
C THR A 33 1.33 -9.10 6.09
N TRP A 34 1.27 -10.31 5.55
CA TRP A 34 0.30 -10.65 4.51
C TRP A 34 -0.28 -12.02 4.77
N ASN A 35 -1.51 -12.23 4.30
CA ASN A 35 -2.29 -13.43 4.61
C ASN A 35 -1.84 -14.70 3.86
N LYS A 36 -0.84 -14.61 2.98
CA LYS A 36 -0.30 -15.72 2.16
C LYS A 36 -1.31 -16.33 1.17
N ASP A 37 -2.35 -15.56 0.84
CA ASP A 37 -3.36 -15.90 -0.16
C ASP A 37 -3.21 -14.98 -1.37
N LEU A 38 -3.29 -15.54 -2.58
CA LEU A 38 -3.24 -14.79 -3.84
C LEU A 38 -4.62 -14.54 -4.44
N VAL A 39 -5.65 -15.26 -3.99
CA VAL A 39 -7.04 -15.10 -4.44
C VAL A 39 -7.68 -13.91 -3.74
N ASP A 40 -7.43 -13.78 -2.43
CA ASP A 40 -7.80 -12.62 -1.63
C ASP A 40 -6.54 -12.04 -1.01
N PHE A 41 -5.78 -11.28 -1.79
CA PHE A 41 -4.45 -10.81 -1.42
C PHE A 41 -4.54 -9.66 -0.42
N ILE A 42 -4.12 -9.90 0.82
CA ILE A 42 -4.21 -8.91 1.90
C ILE A 42 -2.83 -8.63 2.48
N VAL A 43 -2.45 -7.35 2.52
CA VAL A 43 -1.22 -6.86 3.16
C VAL A 43 -1.59 -5.81 4.19
N GLU A 44 -1.16 -6.03 5.44
CA GLU A 44 -1.24 -5.04 6.51
C GLU A 44 0.15 -4.43 6.72
N TYR A 45 0.22 -3.10 6.81
CA TYR A 45 1.46 -2.37 7.04
C TYR A 45 1.19 -1.08 7.80
N TYR A 46 2.23 -0.48 8.41
CA TYR A 46 2.07 0.75 9.19
C TYR A 46 2.89 1.91 8.63
N ILE A 47 2.24 3.07 8.47
CA ILE A 47 2.87 4.33 8.13
C ILE A 47 2.68 5.29 9.30
N ASN A 48 3.77 5.69 9.96
CA ASN A 48 3.72 6.59 11.14
C ASN A 48 2.72 6.15 12.23
N GLY A 49 2.62 4.85 12.50
CA GLY A 49 1.67 4.29 13.48
C GLY A 49 0.22 4.16 12.99
N THR A 50 -0.11 4.68 11.81
CA THR A 50 -1.40 4.47 11.14
C THR A 50 -1.39 3.10 10.47
N LYS A 51 -2.43 2.29 10.67
CA LYS A 51 -2.54 0.98 10.04
C LYS A 51 -3.13 1.14 8.64
N CYS A 52 -2.48 0.53 7.65
CA CYS A 52 -2.94 0.46 6.28
C CYS A 52 -3.21 -1.01 5.93
N ILE A 53 -4.37 -1.26 5.32
CA ILE A 53 -4.79 -2.59 4.87
C ILE A 53 -5.02 -2.53 3.37
N PHE A 54 -4.10 -3.11 2.61
CA PHE A 54 -4.27 -3.33 1.18
C PHE A 54 -4.98 -4.65 0.96
N ARG A 55 -6.11 -4.64 0.23
CA ARG A 55 -6.85 -5.83 -0.17
C ARG A 55 -7.09 -5.83 -1.66
N TYR A 56 -6.66 -6.89 -2.33
CA TYR A 56 -6.83 -7.09 -3.75
C TYR A 56 -7.50 -8.44 -4.02
N ASN A 57 -8.61 -8.43 -4.75
CA ASN A 57 -9.26 -9.62 -5.28
C ASN A 57 -10.08 -9.27 -6.53
N ASP A 58 -10.52 -10.30 -7.25
CA ASP A 58 -11.28 -10.15 -8.50
C ASP A 58 -12.59 -9.37 -8.34
N GLN A 59 -13.17 -9.32 -7.15
CA GLN A 59 -14.38 -8.53 -6.91
C GLN A 59 -14.05 -7.04 -6.87
N ILE A 60 -13.02 -6.66 -6.11
CA ILE A 60 -12.53 -5.27 -6.04
C ILE A 60 -12.04 -4.81 -7.41
N ALA A 61 -11.29 -5.66 -8.12
CA ALA A 61 -10.80 -5.34 -9.47
C ALA A 61 -11.93 -5.02 -10.47
N LYS A 62 -13.13 -5.61 -10.30
CA LYS A 62 -14.30 -5.33 -11.14
C LYS A 62 -15.04 -4.05 -10.78
N GLU A 63 -14.83 -3.53 -9.57
CA GLU A 63 -15.49 -2.31 -9.09
C GLU A 63 -14.78 -1.04 -9.60
N TYR A 64 -13.56 -1.17 -10.13
CA TYR A 64 -12.73 -0.05 -10.58
C TYR A 64 -12.09 -0.31 -11.93
N ASP A 65 -12.34 0.56 -12.91
CA ASP A 65 -11.81 0.45 -14.28
C ASP A 65 -10.27 0.61 -14.40
N SER A 66 -9.59 1.05 -13.34
CA SER A 66 -8.17 1.46 -13.38
C SER A 66 -7.25 0.69 -12.43
N ILE A 67 -7.68 -0.47 -11.93
CA ILE A 67 -6.84 -1.35 -11.12
C ILE A 67 -5.86 -2.14 -12.01
N LYS A 68 -4.62 -2.35 -11.55
CA LYS A 68 -3.64 -3.22 -12.21
C LYS A 68 -3.98 -4.69 -11.99
N ASP A 69 -3.77 -5.53 -13.01
CA ASP A 69 -4.05 -6.97 -12.93
C ASP A 69 -3.17 -7.72 -11.90
N ASN A 70 -2.02 -7.14 -11.55
CA ASN A 70 -1.06 -7.70 -10.60
C ASN A 70 -1.20 -7.00 -9.23
N PRO A 71 -1.47 -7.74 -8.13
CA PRO A 71 -1.64 -7.16 -6.81
C PRO A 71 -0.40 -6.42 -6.31
N LEU A 72 0.81 -6.85 -6.67
CA LEU A 72 2.05 -6.17 -6.28
C LEU A 72 2.22 -4.83 -7.00
N GLU A 73 1.90 -4.79 -8.30
CA GLU A 73 1.95 -3.55 -9.08
C GLU A 73 0.88 -2.56 -8.61
N GLN A 74 -0.32 -3.05 -8.29
CA GLN A 74 -1.38 -2.22 -7.71
C GLN A 74 -0.95 -1.67 -6.34
N LEU A 75 -0.34 -2.49 -5.48
CA LEU A 75 0.18 -2.06 -4.18
C LEU A 75 1.24 -0.97 -4.34
N GLU A 76 2.23 -1.16 -5.21
CA GLU A 76 3.29 -0.18 -5.47
C GLU A 76 2.72 1.16 -5.99
N TRP A 77 1.72 1.09 -6.87
CA TRP A 77 1.05 2.28 -7.40
C TRP A 77 0.27 3.03 -6.32
N GLU A 78 -0.51 2.33 -5.48
CA GLU A 78 -1.24 2.95 -4.38
C GLU A 78 -0.29 3.50 -3.30
N LEU A 79 0.80 2.80 -2.98
CA LEU A 79 1.83 3.30 -2.07
C LEU A 79 2.46 4.60 -2.57
N THR A 80 2.71 4.71 -3.88
CA THR A 80 3.19 5.96 -4.49
C THR A 80 2.19 7.09 -4.28
N TYR A 81 0.89 6.81 -4.39
CA TYR A 81 -0.14 7.80 -4.13
C TYR A 81 -0.22 8.17 -2.64
N ILE A 82 -0.29 7.17 -1.75
CA ILE A 82 -0.34 7.36 -0.30
C ILE A 82 0.87 8.16 0.19
N LYS A 83 2.08 7.85 -0.31
CA LYS A 83 3.27 8.67 -0.06
C LYS A 83 3.03 10.14 -0.37
N ARG A 84 2.50 10.46 -1.56
CA ARG A 84 2.19 11.85 -1.96
C ARG A 84 1.14 12.48 -1.04
N MET A 85 0.18 11.70 -0.54
CA MET A 85 -0.81 12.19 0.43
C MET A 85 -0.15 12.62 1.73
N TYR A 86 0.75 11.81 2.28
CA TYR A 86 1.50 12.16 3.48
C TYR A 86 2.45 13.33 3.25
N GLU A 87 3.05 13.44 2.06
CA GLU A 87 3.96 14.54 1.72
C GLU A 87 3.22 15.89 1.60
N ARG A 88 2.01 15.90 1.02
CA ARG A 88 1.26 17.12 0.65
C ARG A 88 0.02 17.41 1.49
N GLY A 89 -0.37 16.49 2.38
CA GLY A 89 -1.56 16.61 3.22
C GLY A 89 -2.91 16.49 2.47
N SER A 90 -2.92 15.98 1.24
CA SER A 90 -4.15 15.86 0.44
C SER A 90 -4.21 14.54 -0.32
N GLY A 91 -5.35 13.84 -0.25
CA GLY A 91 -5.63 12.72 -1.14
C GLY A 91 -7.08 12.26 -1.10
N ALA A 92 -7.46 11.47 -2.10
CA ALA A 92 -8.81 10.97 -2.29
C ALA A 92 -8.82 9.44 -2.43
N LYS A 93 -9.87 8.82 -1.88
CA LYS A 93 -10.03 7.35 -1.83
C LYS A 93 -10.03 6.69 -3.21
N GLU A 94 -10.45 7.39 -4.23
CA GLU A 94 -10.46 6.93 -5.63
C GLU A 94 -9.07 6.56 -6.17
N TYR A 95 -8.00 7.11 -5.61
CA TYR A 95 -6.61 6.84 -6.03
C TYR A 95 -5.89 5.79 -5.18
N HIS A 96 -6.56 5.26 -4.14
CA HIS A 96 -6.09 4.09 -3.40
C HIS A 96 -7.28 3.14 -3.13
N PRO A 97 -7.92 2.62 -4.19
CA PRO A 97 -9.16 1.85 -4.07
C PRO A 97 -8.98 0.59 -3.21
N CYS A 98 -7.84 -0.08 -3.29
CA CYS A 98 -7.55 -1.31 -2.56
C CYS A 98 -7.04 -1.07 -1.13
N THR A 99 -6.61 0.15 -0.78
CA THR A 99 -6.06 0.45 0.55
C THR A 99 -7.06 1.14 1.48
N THR A 100 -7.31 0.54 2.63
CA THR A 100 -8.03 1.16 3.76
C THR A 100 -7.03 1.70 4.77
N ILE A 101 -7.23 2.93 5.24
CA ILE A 101 -6.39 3.59 6.23
C ILE A 101 -7.19 3.70 7.53
N GLU A 102 -6.70 3.08 8.60
CA GLU A 102 -7.33 3.05 9.92
C GLU A 102 -6.56 3.97 10.89
N HIS A 103 -7.27 4.95 11.46
CA HIS A 103 -6.78 5.95 12.42
C HIS A 103 -7.09 5.58 13.87
#